data_AF-A0A956FV69-F1
#
_entry.id   AF-A0A956FV69-F1
#
_cell.length_a   1.000
_cell.length_b   1.000
_cell.length_c   1.000
_cell.angle_alpha   90.00
_cell.angle_beta   90.00
_cell.angle_gamma   90.00
#
_symmetry.space_group_name_H-M   'P 1'
#
loop_
_entity.id
_entity.type
_entity.pdbx_description
1 polymer ?
#
loop_
_entity_poly.entity_id
_entity_poly.type
_entity_poly.pdbx_seq_one_letter_code
_entity_poly.pdbx_strand_id
1 'polypeptide(L)'
;IPFVGRAGERLNIWLDMLGVPRDTAYIANVLKCRPPNNRDPLPEEVARCSPFLHAQIRAIQPKVLIALGRFAGNLLSGNRELPMYKMRGRVWGYEEKKHGVKVPVVVTYHPSYVLRQSREAPPGKSDADAKVLMDLRQAVEILRTS
;
A
#
# COMPACT_ATOMS: atom_id res chain seq x y z
N ILE A 1 -14.43 -5.06 7.40
CA ILE A 1 -13.87 -4.66 6.09
C ILE A 1 -12.76 -3.62 6.31
N PRO A 2 -11.55 -3.79 5.74
CA PRO A 2 -10.48 -2.79 5.85
C PRO A 2 -10.82 -1.54 5.02
N PHE A 3 -10.34 -0.37 5.45
CA PHE A 3 -10.53 0.92 4.75
C PHE A 3 -12.01 1.31 4.53
N VAL A 4 -12.78 1.44 5.62
CA VAL A 4 -14.20 1.89 5.58
C VAL A 4 -14.44 3.33 6.04
N GLY A 5 -13.40 4.06 6.42
CA GLY A 5 -13.49 5.48 6.79
C GLY A 5 -12.95 6.42 5.71
N ARG A 6 -12.74 7.69 6.05
CA ARG A 6 -12.20 8.73 5.13
C ARG A 6 -10.94 8.31 4.36
N ALA A 7 -10.06 7.53 4.99
CA ALA A 7 -8.88 6.98 4.35
C ALA A 7 -9.22 5.99 3.22
N GLY A 8 -10.28 5.19 3.40
CA GLY A 8 -10.80 4.27 2.40
C GLY A 8 -11.54 4.98 1.28
N GLU A 9 -12.35 5.98 1.60
CA GLU A 9 -12.98 6.84 0.60
C GLU A 9 -11.93 7.51 -0.30
N ARG A 10 -10.86 8.07 0.30
CA ARG A 10 -9.76 8.67 -0.46
C ARG A 10 -9.08 7.65 -1.38
N LEU A 11 -8.85 6.43 -0.90
CA LEU A 11 -8.28 5.36 -1.72
C LEU A 11 -9.20 4.98 -2.89
N ASN A 12 -10.51 4.84 -2.63
CA ASN A 12 -11.49 4.54 -3.67
C ASN A 12 -11.48 5.61 -4.77
N ILE A 13 -11.42 6.89 -4.40
CA ILE A 13 -11.34 8.00 -5.36
C ILE A 13 -10.07 7.92 -6.21
N TRP A 14 -8.90 7.61 -5.61
CA TRP A 14 -7.68 7.45 -6.40
C TRP A 14 -7.75 6.28 -7.39
N LEU A 15 -8.34 5.16 -6.99
CA LEU A 15 -8.53 4.01 -7.89
C LEU A 15 -9.47 4.37 -9.05
N ASP A 16 -10.57 5.05 -8.75
CA ASP A 16 -11.56 5.52 -9.73
C ASP A 16 -10.93 6.51 -10.75
N MET A 17 -10.14 7.48 -10.27
CA MET A 17 -9.39 8.41 -11.13
C MET A 17 -8.42 7.72 -12.10
N LEU A 18 -8.01 6.48 -11.79
CA LEU A 18 -7.10 5.69 -12.61
C LEU A 18 -7.83 4.62 -13.44
N GLY A 19 -9.15 4.56 -13.36
CA GLY A 19 -9.98 3.56 -14.03
C GLY A 19 -9.75 2.14 -13.50
N VAL A 20 -9.40 2.00 -12.22
CA VAL A 20 -9.23 0.69 -11.55
C VAL A 20 -10.49 0.41 -10.74
N PRO A 21 -11.35 -0.55 -11.16
CA PRO A 21 -12.55 -0.90 -10.42
C PRO A 21 -12.19 -1.43 -9.03
N ARG A 22 -12.88 -0.96 -7.99
CA ARG A 22 -12.53 -1.27 -6.59
C ARG A 22 -12.60 -2.78 -6.28
N ASP A 23 -13.54 -3.49 -6.88
CA ASP A 23 -13.76 -4.93 -6.76
C ASP A 23 -12.63 -5.78 -7.37
N THR A 24 -11.89 -5.24 -8.34
CA THR A 24 -10.69 -5.90 -8.89
C THR A 24 -9.48 -5.81 -7.96
N ALA A 25 -9.55 -4.97 -6.92
CA ALA A 25 -8.47 -4.77 -5.95
C ALA A 25 -8.72 -5.53 -4.64
N TYR A 26 -7.75 -6.35 -4.23
CA TYR A 26 -7.72 -6.91 -2.88
C TYR A 26 -7.01 -5.97 -1.92
N ILE A 27 -7.68 -5.59 -0.83
CA ILE A 27 -7.13 -4.69 0.18
C ILE A 27 -6.85 -5.46 1.47
N ALA A 28 -5.62 -5.38 1.94
CA ALA A 28 -5.17 -5.98 3.19
C ALA A 28 -4.31 -5.01 4.01
N ASN A 29 -4.23 -5.27 5.31
CA ASN A 29 -3.36 -4.55 6.24
C ASN A 29 -2.21 -5.43 6.70
N VAL A 30 -1.08 -4.81 7.06
CA VAL A 30 0.04 -5.49 7.71
C VAL A 30 -0.38 -6.11 9.03
N LEU A 31 -1.03 -5.33 9.90
CA LEU A 31 -1.65 -5.84 11.12
C LEU A 31 -3.09 -6.26 10.87
N LYS A 32 -3.50 -7.36 11.50
CA LYS A 32 -4.91 -7.81 11.49
C LYS A 32 -5.70 -7.31 12.70
N CYS A 33 -4.99 -6.80 13.71
CA CYS A 33 -5.56 -6.19 14.91
C CYS A 33 -5.22 -4.70 14.93
N ARG A 34 -6.12 -3.88 15.48
CA ARG A 34 -5.88 -2.44 15.66
C ARG A 34 -5.02 -2.21 16.91
N PRO A 35 -3.87 -1.53 16.82
CA PRO A 35 -3.09 -1.17 18.00
C PRO A 35 -3.87 -0.25 18.96
N PRO A 36 -3.61 -0.35 20.28
CA PRO A 36 -4.19 0.57 21.27
C PRO A 36 -3.94 2.04 20.89
N ASN A 37 -4.95 2.89 21.05
CA ASN A 37 -4.89 4.33 20.71
C ASN A 37 -4.44 4.62 19.27
N ASN A 38 -4.56 3.64 18.36
CA ASN A 38 -4.14 3.77 16.98
C ASN A 38 -2.66 4.18 16.82
N ARG A 39 -1.81 3.76 17.78
CA ARG A 39 -0.36 3.96 17.72
C ARG A 39 0.26 3.22 16.52
N ASP A 40 1.50 3.55 16.24
CA ASP A 40 2.30 2.82 15.26
C ASP A 40 2.49 1.34 15.69
N PRO A 41 2.49 0.39 14.73
CA PRO A 41 2.84 -1.02 14.98
C PRO A 41 4.22 -1.18 15.60
N LEU A 42 4.33 -2.07 16.59
CA LEU A 42 5.62 -2.53 17.09
C LEU A 42 6.22 -3.55 16.12
N PRO A 43 7.57 -3.67 16.07
CA PRO A 43 8.23 -4.66 15.22
C PRO A 43 7.75 -6.09 15.47
N GLU A 44 7.53 -6.47 16.72
CA GLU A 44 7.01 -7.78 17.12
C GLU A 44 5.57 -8.04 16.65
N GLU A 45 4.72 -7.02 16.63
CA GLU A 45 3.34 -7.12 16.14
C GLU A 45 3.33 -7.34 14.63
N VAL A 46 4.19 -6.61 13.92
CA VAL A 46 4.40 -6.79 12.47
C VAL A 46 4.92 -8.20 12.19
N ALA A 47 5.93 -8.67 12.91
CA ALA A 47 6.51 -10.00 12.73
C ALA A 47 5.50 -11.11 12.99
N ARG A 48 4.60 -10.93 13.97
CA ARG A 48 3.55 -11.90 14.30
C ARG A 48 2.41 -11.91 13.30
N CYS A 49 2.06 -10.75 12.74
CA CYS A 49 0.93 -10.63 11.80
C CYS A 49 1.32 -10.82 10.33
N SER A 50 2.57 -10.55 9.93
CA SER A 50 3.00 -10.63 8.53
C SER A 50 2.81 -12.00 7.87
N PRO A 51 2.90 -13.17 8.58
CA PRO A 51 2.63 -14.46 7.96
C PRO A 51 1.24 -14.55 7.33
N PHE A 52 0.23 -13.88 7.90
CA PHE A 52 -1.11 -13.83 7.32
C PHE A 52 -1.14 -13.03 6.02
N LEU A 53 -0.43 -11.90 5.95
CA LEU A 53 -0.33 -11.12 4.72
C LEU A 53 0.41 -11.89 3.64
N HIS A 54 1.51 -12.58 3.97
CA HIS A 54 2.21 -13.44 3.02
C HIS A 54 1.33 -14.58 2.52
N ALA A 55 0.55 -15.21 3.41
CA ALA A 55 -0.43 -16.22 2.99
C ALA A 55 -1.49 -15.67 2.04
N GLN A 56 -2.00 -14.46 2.28
CA GLN A 56 -2.92 -13.78 1.36
C GLN A 56 -2.28 -13.51 0.00
N ILE A 57 -1.04 -13.01 -0.02
CA ILE A 57 -0.30 -12.76 -1.27
C ILE A 57 -0.12 -14.07 -2.06
N ARG A 58 0.26 -15.17 -1.38
CA ARG A 58 0.38 -16.49 -2.01
C ARG A 58 -0.93 -16.99 -2.61
N ALA A 59 -2.05 -16.81 -1.90
CA ALA A 59 -3.34 -17.28 -2.34
C ALA A 59 -3.88 -16.48 -3.54
N ILE A 60 -3.61 -15.17 -3.56
CA ILE A 60 -4.13 -14.26 -4.58
C ILE A 60 -3.24 -14.22 -5.82
N GLN A 61 -1.93 -14.44 -5.66
CA GLN A 61 -0.92 -14.29 -6.71
C GLN A 61 -1.08 -12.97 -7.49
N PRO A 62 -1.04 -11.81 -6.81
CA PRO A 62 -1.31 -10.54 -7.47
C PRO A 62 -0.22 -10.21 -8.49
N LYS A 63 -0.60 -9.57 -9.61
CA LYS A 63 0.34 -9.06 -10.62
C LYS A 63 1.19 -7.89 -10.10
N VAL A 64 0.65 -7.07 -9.20
CA VAL A 64 1.36 -5.96 -8.54
C VAL A 64 0.88 -5.80 -7.10
N LEU A 65 1.78 -5.37 -6.23
CA LEU A 65 1.47 -4.97 -4.86
C LEU A 65 1.60 -3.45 -4.72
N ILE A 66 0.62 -2.82 -4.08
CA ILE A 66 0.68 -1.40 -3.71
C ILE A 66 0.81 -1.29 -2.20
N ALA A 67 1.96 -0.82 -1.74
CA ALA A 67 2.26 -0.63 -0.33
C ALA A 67 1.92 0.79 0.12
N LEU A 68 0.81 0.94 0.85
CA LEU A 68 0.35 2.22 1.38
C LEU A 68 1.04 2.55 2.72
N GLY A 69 2.02 3.44 2.67
CA GLY A 69 2.75 3.93 3.84
C GLY A 69 3.94 3.08 4.28
N ARG A 70 4.64 3.58 5.32
CA ARG A 70 5.97 3.11 5.72
C ARG A 70 6.00 1.63 6.10
N PHE A 71 5.07 1.19 6.94
CA PHE A 71 5.08 -0.18 7.47
C PHE A 71 4.85 -1.22 6.37
N ALA A 72 3.91 -0.96 5.45
CA ALA A 72 3.69 -1.81 4.29
C ALA A 72 4.90 -1.79 3.35
N GLY A 73 5.45 -0.59 3.09
CA GLY A 73 6.62 -0.43 2.24
C GLY A 73 7.83 -1.20 2.76
N ASN A 74 8.16 -1.02 4.04
CA ASN A 74 9.30 -1.69 4.69
C ASN A 74 9.15 -3.21 4.69
N LEU A 75 7.95 -3.72 4.98
CA LEU A 75 7.69 -5.15 5.00
C LEU A 75 7.78 -5.77 3.60
N LEU A 76 7.10 -5.18 2.61
CA LEU A 76 6.95 -5.78 1.28
C LEU A 76 8.18 -5.57 0.38
N SER A 77 8.93 -4.48 0.57
CA SER A 77 10.20 -4.26 -0.13
C SER A 77 11.38 -5.03 0.49
N GLY A 78 11.20 -5.65 1.67
CA GLY A 78 12.28 -6.29 2.42
C GLY A 78 13.24 -5.31 3.14
N ASN A 79 13.01 -4.00 3.05
CA ASN A 79 13.89 -2.97 3.61
C ASN A 79 13.30 -2.36 4.89
N ARG A 80 13.62 -2.94 6.04
CA ARG A 80 12.93 -2.67 7.33
C ARG A 80 13.03 -1.23 7.86
N GLU A 81 14.00 -0.45 7.42
CA GLU A 81 14.34 0.85 8.04
C GLU A 81 14.35 2.03 7.06
N LEU A 82 13.93 1.82 5.80
CA LEU A 82 13.95 2.92 4.85
C LEU A 82 12.85 3.95 5.15
N PRO A 83 13.18 5.26 5.09
CA PRO A 83 12.18 6.31 5.21
C PRO A 83 11.34 6.41 3.92
N MET A 84 10.10 6.88 4.04
CA MET A 84 9.14 6.98 2.93
C MET A 84 9.67 7.68 1.69
N TYR A 85 10.42 8.77 1.85
CA TYR A 85 10.95 9.55 0.71
C TYR A 85 11.99 8.76 -0.11
N LYS A 86 12.70 7.82 0.51
CA LYS A 86 13.59 6.91 -0.21
C LYS A 86 12.80 5.78 -0.88
N MET A 87 11.62 5.41 -0.39
CA MET A 87 10.90 4.25 -0.92
C MET A 87 10.00 4.53 -2.12
N ARG A 88 9.35 5.69 -2.18
CA ARG A 88 8.44 6.02 -3.29
C ARG A 88 9.18 6.34 -4.59
N GLY A 89 8.43 6.40 -5.69
CA GLY A 89 8.97 6.73 -7.02
C GLY A 89 9.85 5.64 -7.65
N ARG A 90 9.87 4.43 -7.07
CA ARG A 90 10.58 3.27 -7.60
C ARG A 90 9.76 2.00 -7.41
N VAL A 91 10.00 1.03 -8.29
CA VAL A 91 9.44 -0.31 -8.19
C VAL A 91 10.40 -1.19 -7.41
N TRP A 92 9.86 -1.89 -6.42
CA TRP A 92 10.56 -2.87 -5.60
C TRP A 92 10.15 -4.28 -5.98
N GLY A 93 10.85 -5.29 -5.45
CA GLY A 93 10.44 -6.68 -5.55
C GLY A 93 10.03 -7.24 -4.19
N TYR A 94 8.81 -7.77 -4.11
CA TYR A 94 8.47 -8.73 -3.06
C TYR A 94 8.95 -10.12 -3.51
N GLU A 95 9.76 -10.77 -2.69
CA GLU A 95 10.22 -12.13 -2.95
C GLU A 95 9.98 -13.04 -1.74
N GLU A 96 9.24 -14.13 -1.95
CA GLU A 96 9.11 -15.20 -0.97
C GLU A 96 9.83 -16.46 -1.48
N LYS A 97 11.11 -16.60 -1.11
CA LYS A 97 11.99 -17.68 -1.58
C LYS A 97 11.39 -19.09 -1.41
N LYS A 98 10.74 -19.35 -0.27
CA LYS A 98 10.18 -20.67 0.05
C LYS A 98 9.14 -21.15 -0.96
N HIS A 99 8.37 -20.24 -1.55
CA HIS A 99 7.25 -20.57 -2.44
C HIS A 99 7.46 -20.05 -3.87
N GLY A 100 8.64 -19.51 -4.18
CA GLY A 100 8.95 -18.97 -5.51
C GLY A 100 8.12 -17.76 -5.92
N VAL A 101 7.45 -17.08 -4.99
CA VAL A 101 6.59 -15.93 -5.31
C VAL A 101 7.44 -14.69 -5.50
N LYS A 102 7.28 -14.04 -6.65
CA LYS A 102 7.89 -12.75 -6.98
C LYS A 102 6.82 -11.81 -7.50
N VAL A 103 6.69 -10.63 -6.89
CA VAL A 103 5.69 -9.64 -7.29
C VAL A 103 6.30 -8.24 -7.23
N PRO A 104 6.14 -7.39 -8.26
CA PRO A 104 6.54 -5.99 -8.19
C PRO A 104 5.74 -5.24 -7.11
N VAL A 105 6.42 -4.38 -6.37
CA VAL A 105 5.86 -3.59 -5.26
C VAL A 105 6.06 -2.11 -5.56
N VAL A 106 4.96 -1.38 -5.64
CA VAL A 106 4.96 0.09 -5.69
C VAL A 106 4.67 0.62 -4.29
N VAL A 107 5.53 1.49 -3.77
CA VAL A 107 5.35 2.10 -2.44
C VAL A 107 4.82 3.52 -2.61
N THR A 108 3.76 3.87 -1.90
CA THR A 108 3.24 5.24 -1.89
C THR A 108 2.77 5.70 -0.51
N TYR A 109 2.35 6.95 -0.39
CA TYR A 109 1.83 7.49 0.87
C TYR A 109 0.51 6.83 1.27
N HIS A 110 0.33 6.64 2.57
CA HIS A 110 -0.94 6.16 3.11
C HIS A 110 -2.03 7.25 2.99
N PRO A 111 -3.30 6.91 2.68
CA PRO A 111 -4.39 7.89 2.61
C PRO A 111 -4.52 8.79 3.83
N SER A 112 -4.39 8.23 5.05
CA SER A 112 -4.38 9.02 6.29
C SER A 112 -3.25 10.05 6.38
N TYR A 113 -2.10 9.80 5.75
CA TYR A 113 -1.03 10.82 5.68
C TYR A 113 -1.46 11.95 4.75
N VAL A 114 -1.99 11.63 3.57
CA VAL A 114 -2.49 12.64 2.62
C VAL A 114 -3.60 13.47 3.27
N LEU A 115 -4.57 12.84 3.92
CA LEU A 115 -5.66 13.57 4.60
C LEU A 115 -5.18 14.57 5.65
N ARG A 116 -4.09 14.27 6.38
CA ARG A 116 -3.49 15.22 7.33
C ARG A 116 -2.76 16.38 6.64
N GLN A 117 -2.16 16.13 5.48
CA GLN A 117 -1.40 17.12 4.73
C GLN A 117 -2.29 17.99 3.83
N SER A 118 -3.32 17.39 3.22
CA SER A 118 -4.18 18.03 2.23
C SER A 118 -5.13 19.06 2.81
N ARG A 119 -5.28 19.12 4.15
CA ARG A 119 -6.31 19.91 4.85
C ARG A 119 -7.65 19.80 4.09
N GLU A 120 -8.23 20.91 3.63
CA GLU A 120 -9.52 20.92 2.92
C GLU A 120 -9.41 20.70 1.40
N ALA A 121 -8.21 20.49 0.85
CA ALA A 121 -8.04 20.30 -0.59
C ALA A 121 -8.89 19.11 -1.08
N PRO A 122 -9.64 19.30 -2.18
CA PRO A 122 -10.41 18.21 -2.78
C PRO A 122 -9.50 17.03 -3.14
N PRO A 123 -10.04 15.80 -3.19
CA PRO A 123 -9.30 14.63 -3.66
C PRO A 123 -8.57 14.89 -4.98
N GLY A 124 -7.31 14.49 -5.07
CA GLY A 124 -6.52 14.65 -6.30
C GLY A 124 -5.95 16.06 -6.52
N LYS A 125 -6.19 17.02 -5.61
CA LYS A 125 -5.78 18.41 -5.78
C LYS A 125 -4.60 18.84 -4.92
N SER A 126 -4.15 18.02 -3.96
CA SER A 126 -2.97 18.35 -3.15
C SER A 126 -1.67 17.80 -3.74
N ASP A 127 -0.54 18.42 -3.38
CA ASP A 127 0.80 17.91 -3.71
C ASP A 127 1.05 16.47 -3.23
N ALA A 128 0.38 16.06 -2.16
CA ALA A 128 0.46 14.71 -1.62
C ALA A 128 -0.38 13.73 -2.46
N ASP A 129 -1.57 14.15 -2.93
CA ASP A 129 -2.36 13.39 -3.89
C ASP A 129 -1.61 13.21 -5.21
N ALA A 130 -0.99 14.28 -5.74
CA ALA A 130 -0.25 14.21 -7.01
C ALA A 130 0.88 13.17 -6.96
N LYS A 131 1.61 13.11 -5.84
CA LYS A 131 2.64 12.09 -5.61
C LYS A 131 2.05 10.68 -5.57
N VAL A 132 0.92 10.50 -4.88
CA VAL A 132 0.24 9.20 -4.83
C VAL A 132 -0.25 8.76 -6.20
N LEU A 133 -0.91 9.65 -6.95
CA LEU A 133 -1.42 9.35 -8.27
C LEU A 133 -0.28 9.02 -9.26
N MET A 134 0.88 9.65 -9.14
CA MET A 134 2.06 9.31 -9.92
C MET A 134 2.55 7.88 -9.60
N ASP A 135 2.69 7.53 -8.32
CA ASP A 135 3.09 6.19 -7.91
C ASP A 135 2.05 5.14 -8.36
N LEU A 136 0.76 5.41 -8.17
CA LEU A 136 -0.31 4.48 -8.57
C LEU A 136 -0.39 4.27 -10.10
N ARG A 137 -0.09 5.30 -10.91
CA ARG A 137 0.02 5.14 -12.37
C ARG A 137 1.10 4.14 -12.75
N GLN A 138 2.25 4.16 -12.07
CA GLN A 138 3.31 3.17 -12.27
C GLN A 138 2.80 1.75 -11.96
N ALA A 139 1.99 1.56 -10.90
CA ALA A 139 1.38 0.27 -10.61
C ALA A 139 0.40 -0.19 -11.71
N VAL A 140 -0.40 0.73 -12.26
CA VAL A 140 -1.33 0.45 -13.36
C VAL A 140 -0.60 0.11 -14.66
N GLU A 141 0.53 0.77 -14.95
CA GLU A 141 1.38 0.45 -16.10
C GLU A 141 1.97 -0.97 -16.00
N ILE A 142 2.40 -1.37 -14.80
CA ILE A 142 2.83 -2.76 -14.54
C ILE A 142 1.68 -3.73 -14.81
N LEU A 143 0.47 -3.45 -14.28
CA LEU A 143 -0.71 -4.30 -14.51
C LEU A 143 -1.05 -4.50 -15.99
N ARG A 144 -0.82 -3.49 -16.83
CA ARG A 144 -1.11 -3.53 -18.27
C ARG A 144 -0.06 -4.26 -19.09
N THR A 145 1.17 -4.37 -18.58
CA THR A 145 2.31 -5.00 -19.28
C THR A 145 2.61 -6.42 -18.78
N SER A 146 1.88 -6.89 -17.75
CA SER A 146 2.05 -8.21 -17.10
C SER A 146 0.95 -9.21 -17.45
#